data_AF-A0A328A8R1-F1
#
_entry.id   AF-A0A328A8R1-F1
#
_cell.length_a   1.000
_cell.length_b   1.000
_cell.length_c   1.000
_cell.angle_alpha   90.00
_cell.angle_beta   90.00
_cell.angle_gamma   90.00
#
_symmetry.space_group_name_H-M   'P 1'
#
loop_
_entity.id
_entity.type
_entity.pdbx_description
1 polymer ?
#
loop_
_entity_poly.entity_id
_entity_poly.type
_entity_poly.pdbx_seq_one_letter_code
_entity_poly.pdbx_strand_id
1 'polypeptide(L)' 'MQEPLFAYSLSQAENGWRWSVYDEDGVTVGRGADQSRDLAKAAIDRLLRESRSFASPDAKIF' A
#
# COMPACT_ATOMS: atom_id res chain seq x y z
N MET A 1 -4.45 -9.54 17.34
CA MET A 1 -4.06 -8.34 16.59
C MET A 1 -3.40 -8.84 15.31
N GLN A 2 -4.18 -9.17 14.29
CA GLN A 2 -3.62 -9.43 12.97
C GLN A 2 -3.43 -8.05 12.34
N GLU A 3 -2.18 -7.61 12.22
CA GLU A 3 -1.88 -6.47 11.36
C GLU A 3 -2.30 -6.91 9.95
N PRO A 4 -3.19 -6.18 9.24
CA PRO A 4 -3.56 -6.54 7.88
C PRO A 4 -2.27 -6.63 7.06
N LEU A 5 -1.99 -7.83 6.57
CA LEU A 5 -0.75 -8.16 5.86
C LEU A 5 -0.91 -7.71 4.42
N PHE A 6 -0.75 -6.41 4.18
CA PHE A 6 -0.69 -5.90 2.82
C PHE A 6 0.58 -6.41 2.13
N ALA A 7 0.42 -7.06 0.99
CA ALA A 7 1.53 -7.44 0.13
C ALA A 7 1.81 -6.32 -0.87
N TYR A 8 3.07 -6.09 -1.22
CA TYR A 8 3.41 -5.16 -2.29
C TYR A 8 4.41 -5.78 -3.26
N SER A 9 4.25 -5.45 -4.53
CA SER A 9 5.20 -5.75 -5.59
C SER A 9 5.80 -4.45 -6.11
N LEU A 10 7.12 -4.41 -6.20
CA LEU A 10 7.89 -3.29 -6.71
C LEU A 10 8.84 -3.81 -7.79
N SER A 11 8.66 -3.35 -9.03
CA SER A 11 9.42 -3.81 -10.19
C SER A 11 9.95 -2.62 -10.98
N GLN A 12 11.19 -2.72 -11.43
CA GLN A 12 11.77 -1.73 -12.33
C GLN A 12 11.16 -1.89 -13.73
N ALA A 13 10.75 -0.77 -14.33
CA ALA A 13 10.25 -0.66 -15.69
C ALA A 13 11.17 0.25 -16.52
N GLU A 14 11.01 0.25 -17.85
CA GLU A 14 11.88 1.01 -18.77
C GLU A 14 11.99 2.51 -18.44
N ASN A 15 10.94 3.09 -17.85
CA ASN A 15 10.82 4.51 -17.54
C ASN A 15 10.72 4.80 -16.03
N GLY A 16 11.08 3.85 -15.17
CA GLY A 16 11.11 4.06 -13.71
C GLY A 16 10.79 2.81 -12.91
N TRP A 17 9.97 2.98 -11.88
CA TRP A 17 9.61 1.98 -10.89
C TRP A 17 8.10 1.86 -10.85
N ARG A 18 7.60 0.67 -11.18
CA ARG A 18 6.19 0.35 -11.07
C ARG A 18 5.94 -0.38 -9.76
N TRP A 19 4.89 0.00 -9.07
CA TRP A 19 4.48 -0.64 -7.83
C TRP A 19 3.00 -0.99 -7.82
N SER A 20 2.66 -2.02 -7.05
CA SER A 20 1.29 -2.45 -6.81
C SER A 20 1.18 -3.00 -5.39
N VAL A 21 0.13 -2.62 -4.69
CA VAL A 21 -0.17 -3.04 -3.32
C VAL A 21 -1.46 -3.85 -3.37
N TYR A 22 -1.43 -4.97 -2.66
CA TYR A 22 -2.48 -5.95 -2.58
C TYR A 22 -2.89 -6.11 -1.12
N ASP A 23 -4.18 -6.24 -0.90
CA ASP A 23 -4.74 -6.62 0.40
C ASP A 23 -4.64 -8.13 0.65
N GLU A 24 -5.09 -8.59 1.82
CA GLU A 24 -5.09 -10.02 2.20
C GLU A 24 -5.90 -10.91 1.24
N ASP A 25 -6.97 -10.36 0.64
CA ASP A 25 -7.77 -11.02 -0.40
C ASP A 25 -7.09 -11.02 -1.79
N GLY A 26 -5.86 -10.48 -1.91
CA GLY A 26 -5.17 -10.31 -3.19
C GLY A 26 -5.75 -9.19 -4.06
N VAL A 27 -6.67 -8.40 -3.52
CA VAL A 27 -7.29 -7.26 -4.21
C VAL A 27 -6.27 -6.14 -4.34
N THR A 28 -6.11 -5.61 -5.55
CA THR A 28 -5.23 -4.44 -5.77
C THR A 28 -5.87 -3.21 -5.14
N VAL A 29 -5.31 -2.77 -4.01
CA VAL A 29 -5.76 -1.57 -3.29
C VAL A 29 -5.06 -0.30 -3.80
N GLY A 30 -3.92 -0.46 -4.46
CA GLY A 30 -3.25 0.66 -5.10
C GLY A 30 -2.17 0.23 -6.07
N ARG A 31 -1.89 1.09 -7.04
CA ARG A 31 -0.80 0.89 -8.00
C ARG A 31 -0.31 2.24 -8.50
N GLY A 32 0.97 2.30 -8.86
CA GLY A 32 1.58 3.53 -9.35
C GLY A 32 2.87 3.28 -10.12
N ALA A 33 3.39 4.35 -10.70
CA ALA A 33 4.67 4.38 -11.37
C ALA A 33 5.41 5.66 -11.02
N ASP A 34 6.63 5.52 -10.53
CA ASP A 34 7.48 6.62 -10.08
C ASP A 34 8.84 6.55 -10.74
N GLN A 35 9.50 7.69 -10.94
CA GLN A 35 10.82 7.73 -11.57
C GLN A 35 11.92 7.13 -10.68
N SER A 36 11.69 7.07 -9.37
CA SER A 36 12.67 6.61 -8.38
C SER A 36 12.07 5.61 -7.41
N ARG A 37 12.88 4.65 -6.99
CA ARG A 37 12.51 3.62 -6.00
C ARG A 37 12.05 4.24 -4.68
N ASP A 38 12.66 5.35 -4.28
CA ASP A 38 12.36 6.06 -3.05
C ASP A 38 10.95 6.67 -3.08
N LEU A 39 10.59 7.33 -4.20
CA LEU A 39 9.24 7.86 -4.43
C LEU A 39 8.20 6.74 -4.44
N ALA A 40 8.47 5.63 -5.14
CA ALA A 40 7.60 4.46 -5.14
C ALA A 40 7.39 3.90 -3.72
N LYS A 41 8.47 3.80 -2.93
CA LYS A 41 8.39 3.33 -1.54
C LYS A 41 7.60 4.29 -0.65
N ALA A 42 7.80 5.60 -0.79
CA ALA A 42 7.06 6.60 -0.04
C ALA A 42 5.56 6.57 -0.36
N ALA A 43 5.20 6.37 -1.63
CA ALA A 43 3.81 6.22 -2.05
C ALA A 43 3.18 4.96 -1.46
N ILE A 44 3.90 3.82 -1.47
CA ILE A 44 3.45 2.58 -0.83
C ILE A 44 3.27 2.78 0.68
N ASP A 45 4.25 3.34 1.40
CA ASP A 45 4.15 3.56 2.86
C ASP A 45 2.94 4.43 3.23
N ARG A 46 2.72 5.49 2.46
CA ARG A 46 1.56 6.37 2.64
C ARG A 46 0.25 5.59 2.45
N LEU A 47 0.14 4.80 1.39
CA LEU A 47 -1.05 4.00 1.13
C LEU A 47 -1.30 2.98 2.25
N LEU A 48 -0.26 2.28 2.69
CA LEU A 48 -0.34 1.31 3.79
C LEU A 48 -0.82 1.96 5.09
N ARG A 49 -0.34 3.19 5.37
CA ARG A 49 -0.74 3.97 6.55
C ARG A 49 -2.20 4.41 6.47
N GLU A 50 -2.66 4.87 5.30
CA GLU A 50 -4.05 5.27 5.06
C GLU A 50 -5.00 4.07 5.20
N SER A 51 -4.64 2.92 4.62
CA SER A 51 -5.42 1.67 4.75
C SER A 51 -5.50 1.17 6.19
N ARG A 52 -4.40 1.25 6.96
CA ARG A 52 -4.40 0.91 8.40
C ARG A 52 -5.26 1.87 9.22
N SER A 53 -5.30 3.14 8.83
CA SER A 53 -6.07 4.16 9.54
C SER A 53 -7.59 3.95 9.37
N PHE A 54 -8.01 3.47 8.19
CA PHE A 54 -9.40 3.05 7.94
C PHE A 54 -9.78 1.77 8.69
N ALA A 55 -8.82 0.89 8.95
CA ALA A 55 -9.01 -0.35 9.72
C ALA A 55 -9.10 -0.14 11.24
N SER A 56 -9.23 1.11 11.74
CA SER A 56 -9.39 1.40 13.16
C SER A 56 -10.78 0.96 13.65
N PRO A 57 -10.90 -0.02 14.58
CA PRO A 57 -12.18 -0.49 15.11
C PRO A 57 -12.72 0.32 16.30
N ASP A 58 -12.18 1.52 16.58
CA ASP A 58 -12.53 2.28 17.79
C ASP A 58 -13.67 3.30 17.58
N ALA A 59 -14.67 2.94 16.79
CA ALA A 59 -15.97 3.62 16.79
C ALA A 59 -16.95 2.87 17.72
N LYS A 60 -16.59 2.73 19.00
CA LYS A 60 -17.61 2.50 20.04
C LYS A 60 -18.25 3.84 20.36
N ILE A 61 -19.28 4.18 19.59
CA ILE A 61 -20.29 5.15 20.03
C ILE A 61 -21.00 4.48 21.21
N PHE A 62 -20.65 4.89 22.43
CA PHE A 62 -21.41 4.58 23.65
C PHE A 62 -22.60 5.53 23.78
#